data_AF-A0A7C4AY90-F1
#
_entry.id   AF-A0A7C4AY90-F1
#
_cell.length_a   1.000
_cell.length_b   1.000
_cell.length_c   1.000
_cell.angle_alpha   90.00
_cell.angle_beta   90.00
_cell.angle_gamma   90.00
#
_symmetry.space_group_name_H-M   'P 1'
#
loop_
_entity.id
_entity.type
_entity.pdbx_description
1 polymer ?
#
loop_
_entity_poly.entity_id
_entity_poly.type
_entity_poly.pdbx_seq_one_letter_code
_entity_poly.pdbx_strand_id
1 'polypeptide(L)'
;MVYGDSFFYPTGFFKEMVGKYGENGEDALLAVYPMREFREYGLVKTSGGRVLDILEKVDEEKAGETMVDGYYPVNSGPMIFSEKVFSYIRRVEPSSSGEYWITDAIRLMARERRVTAYFIPGSVFWRDIGRMSARLEAERFILEKEGGENSNVRDS
;
A
#
# COMPACT_ATOMS: atom_id res chain seq x y z
N MET A 1 -5.16 -5.30 -8.46
CA MET A 1 -6.13 -5.29 -7.35
C MET A 1 -5.95 -4.01 -6.57
N VAL A 2 -7.03 -3.40 -6.09
CA VAL A 2 -7.03 -2.23 -5.20
C VAL A 2 -8.17 -2.43 -4.20
N TYR A 3 -8.00 -2.02 -2.94
CA TYR A 3 -9.10 -2.03 -1.97
C TYR A 3 -10.10 -0.91 -2.30
N GLY A 4 -11.40 -1.23 -2.22
CA GLY A 4 -12.47 -0.31 -2.65
C GLY A 4 -12.64 0.93 -1.77
N ASP A 5 -12.07 0.90 -0.56
CA ASP A 5 -12.07 1.94 0.46
C ASP A 5 -10.75 2.71 0.54
N SER A 6 -9.86 2.56 -0.44
CA SER A 6 -8.61 3.33 -0.48
C SER A 6 -8.77 4.61 -1.31
N PHE A 7 -8.55 5.75 -0.66
CA PHE A 7 -8.54 7.06 -1.29
C PHE A 7 -7.11 7.50 -1.62
N PHE A 8 -6.88 7.92 -2.87
CA PHE A 8 -5.59 8.44 -3.33
C PHE A 8 -5.74 9.74 -4.12
N TYR A 9 -4.85 10.69 -3.89
CA TYR A 9 -4.81 11.93 -4.67
C TYR A 9 -3.40 12.55 -4.72
N PRO A 10 -2.84 12.90 -5.90
CA PRO A 10 -3.32 12.56 -7.24
C PRO A 10 -3.09 11.07 -7.56
N THR A 11 -3.78 10.55 -8.57
CA THR A 11 -3.74 9.13 -8.98
C THR A 11 -2.69 8.79 -10.03
N GLY A 12 -1.84 9.75 -10.43
CA GLY A 12 -0.82 9.56 -11.47
C GLY A 12 0.16 8.42 -11.20
N PHE A 13 0.46 8.15 -9.92
CA PHE A 13 1.37 7.08 -9.49
C PHE A 13 0.90 5.68 -9.93
N PHE A 14 -0.40 5.44 -10.17
CA PHE A 14 -0.88 4.16 -10.69
C PHE A 14 -0.27 3.84 -12.06
N LYS A 15 -0.09 4.86 -12.91
CA LYS A 15 0.52 4.69 -14.23
C LYS A 15 2.01 4.33 -14.10
N GLU A 16 2.71 4.98 -13.18
CA GLU A 16 4.11 4.71 -12.87
C GLU A 16 4.28 3.28 -12.32
N MET A 17 3.40 2.87 -11.40
CA MET A 17 3.35 1.53 -10.83
C MET A 17 3.17 0.45 -11.91
N VAL A 18 2.23 0.65 -12.84
CA VAL A 18 2.00 -0.27 -13.97
C VAL A 18 3.19 -0.32 -14.91
N GLY A 19 3.79 0.83 -15.23
CA GLY A 19 5.01 0.89 -16.06
C GLY A 19 6.15 0.10 -15.44
N LYS A 20 6.43 0.33 -14.15
CA LYS A 20 7.49 -0.37 -13.41
C LYS A 20 7.27 -1.88 -13.35
N TYR A 21 6.03 -2.33 -13.19
CA TYR A 21 5.70 -3.76 -13.21
C TYR A 21 6.03 -4.40 -14.57
N GLY A 22 5.72 -3.71 -15.67
CA GLY A 22 5.96 -4.21 -17.03
C GLY A 22 7.44 -4.34 -17.40
N GLU A 23 8.32 -3.51 -16.83
CA GLU A 23 9.75 -3.46 -17.18
C GLU A 23 10.61 -4.46 -16.39
N ASN A 24 10.26 -4.73 -15.12
CA ASN A 24 11.18 -5.38 -14.17
C ASN A 24 11.00 -6.90 -14.02
N GLY A 25 10.08 -7.50 -14.78
CA GLY A 25 9.87 -8.95 -14.80
C GLY A 25 9.45 -9.54 -13.44
N GLU A 26 8.69 -8.77 -12.66
CA GLU A 26 8.30 -9.14 -11.31
C GLU A 26 7.04 -10.00 -11.32
N ASP A 27 6.95 -10.95 -10.41
CA ASP A 27 5.77 -11.80 -10.31
C ASP A 27 4.64 -11.11 -9.54
N ALA A 28 4.98 -10.16 -8.65
CA ALA A 28 4.04 -9.27 -7.98
C ALA A 28 4.72 -7.95 -7.55
N LEU A 29 3.94 -6.87 -7.52
CA LEU A 29 4.39 -5.53 -7.10
C LEU A 29 3.33 -4.90 -6.20
N LEU A 30 3.73 -4.51 -4.99
CA LEU A 30 2.87 -3.94 -3.94
C LEU A 30 3.13 -2.44 -3.81
N ALA A 31 2.10 -1.61 -3.79
CA ALA A 31 2.27 -0.20 -3.46
C ALA A 31 2.34 -0.02 -1.94
N VAL A 32 3.44 0.56 -1.46
CA VAL A 32 3.68 0.85 -0.05
C VAL A 32 3.69 2.35 0.17
N TYR A 33 3.01 2.80 1.22
CA TYR A 33 2.93 4.20 1.57
C TYR A 33 3.82 4.49 2.79
N PRO A 34 4.79 5.41 2.71
CA PRO A 34 5.66 5.73 3.85
C PRO A 34 4.89 6.56 4.89
N MET A 35 4.74 6.02 6.11
CA MET A 35 4.10 6.72 7.22
C MET A 35 5.02 6.84 8.44
N ARG A 36 4.78 7.86 9.27
CA ARG A 36 5.45 7.99 10.58
C ARG A 36 4.78 7.17 11.68
N GLU A 37 3.51 6.83 11.49
CA GLU A 37 2.69 6.06 12.42
C GLU A 37 2.07 4.87 11.69
N PHE A 38 2.04 3.70 12.32
CA PHE A 38 1.70 2.43 11.67
C PHE A 38 0.63 1.59 12.35
N ARG A 39 0.21 1.95 13.58
CA ARG A 39 -0.49 1.03 14.51
C ARG A 39 -1.73 0.32 13.95
N GLU A 40 -2.28 0.85 12.87
CA GLU A 40 -3.55 0.45 12.30
C GLU A 40 -3.41 -0.32 10.99
N TYR A 41 -2.19 -0.49 10.50
CA TYR A 41 -1.93 -1.02 9.17
C TYR A 41 -0.94 -2.18 9.16
N GLY A 42 -1.04 -3.02 8.12
CA GLY A 42 -0.02 -4.01 7.81
C GLY A 42 1.26 -3.35 7.29
N LEU A 43 2.41 -3.79 7.78
CA LEU A 43 3.73 -3.31 7.37
C LEU A 43 4.37 -4.23 6.36
N VAL A 44 5.01 -3.67 5.33
CA VAL A 44 5.71 -4.46 4.32
C VAL A 44 7.21 -4.42 4.60
N LYS A 45 7.75 -5.51 5.13
CA LYS A 45 9.21 -5.63 5.35
C LYS A 45 9.90 -5.77 4.00
N THR A 46 10.86 -4.90 3.71
CA THR A 46 11.58 -4.91 2.44
C THR A 46 13.09 -4.93 2.62
N SER A 47 13.82 -5.39 1.59
CA SER A 47 15.27 -5.25 1.47
C SER A 47 15.63 -5.04 0.00
N GLY A 48 16.31 -3.93 -0.32
CA GLY A 48 16.65 -3.58 -1.71
C GLY A 48 15.42 -3.50 -2.63
N GLY A 49 14.27 -3.07 -2.12
CA GLY A 49 13.00 -3.02 -2.84
C GLY A 49 12.26 -4.37 -2.96
N ARG A 50 12.88 -5.49 -2.61
CA ARG A 50 12.22 -6.80 -2.56
C ARG A 50 11.36 -6.90 -1.29
N VAL A 51 10.14 -7.41 -1.42
CA VAL A 51 9.29 -7.74 -0.27
C VAL A 51 9.79 -9.03 0.37
N LEU A 52 10.05 -8.98 1.67
CA LEU A 52 10.48 -10.12 2.48
C LEU A 52 9.33 -10.69 3.30
N ASP A 53 8.48 -9.82 3.85
CA ASP A 53 7.34 -10.23 4.67
C ASP A 53 6.26 -9.13 4.74
N ILE A 54 5.05 -9.50 5.18
CA ILE A 54 3.94 -8.55 5.45
C ILE A 54 3.44 -8.74 6.87
N LEU A 55 3.72 -7.80 7.75
CA LEU A 55 3.43 -7.88 9.18
C LEU A 55 2.09 -7.23 9.52
N GLU A 56 1.07 -8.03 9.85
CA GLU A 56 -0.23 -7.54 10.33
C GLU A 56 -0.21 -7.35 11.84
N LYS A 57 -0.67 -6.19 12.32
CA LYS A 57 -0.90 -5.89 13.76
C LYS A 57 0.28 -6.27 14.66
N VAL A 58 1.48 -5.77 14.34
CA VAL A 58 2.70 -6.03 15.11
C VAL A 58 2.96 -5.01 16.21
N ASP A 59 3.74 -5.44 17.20
CA ASP A 59 4.31 -4.58 18.23
C ASP A 59 5.37 -3.62 17.67
N GLU A 60 5.77 -2.64 18.48
CA GLU A 60 6.71 -1.58 18.09
C GLU A 60 8.12 -2.13 17.79
N GLU A 61 8.55 -3.18 18.47
CA GLU A 61 9.87 -3.79 18.27
C GLU A 61 9.98 -4.37 16.85
N LYS A 62 9.01 -5.22 16.46
CA LYS A 62 8.99 -5.82 15.12
C LYS A 62 8.68 -4.79 14.03
N ALA A 63 7.86 -3.79 14.31
CA ALA A 63 7.61 -2.71 13.37
C ALA A 63 8.89 -1.94 13.05
N GLY A 64 9.74 -1.68 14.06
CA GLY A 64 11.03 -1.01 13.90
C GLY A 64 11.96 -1.70 12.89
N GLU A 65 11.93 -3.02 12.81
CA GLU A 65 12.72 -3.79 11.82
C GLU A 65 12.28 -3.58 10.36
N THR A 66 11.12 -2.99 10.13
CA THR A 66 10.60 -2.73 8.78
C THR A 66 10.91 -1.34 8.27
N MET A 67 11.43 -0.45 9.12
CA MET A 67 11.62 0.95 8.78
C MET A 67 12.58 1.14 7.62
N VAL A 68 12.21 2.03 6.70
CA VAL A 68 13.04 2.46 5.57
C VAL A 68 13.10 3.98 5.62
N ASP A 69 14.31 4.53 5.67
CA ASP A 69 14.57 5.98 5.68
C ASP A 69 13.76 6.77 6.73
N GLY A 70 13.52 6.16 7.90
CA GLY A 70 12.78 6.78 9.00
C GLY A 70 11.25 6.66 8.91
N TYR A 71 10.73 5.92 7.94
CA TYR A 71 9.29 5.70 7.73
C TYR A 71 8.94 4.22 7.79
N TYR A 72 7.70 3.95 8.20
CA TYR A 72 7.09 2.63 8.14
C TYR A 72 6.44 2.42 6.75
N PRO A 73 6.85 1.38 6.00
CA PRO A 73 6.24 1.04 4.71
C PRO A 73 4.89 0.35 4.93
N VAL A 74 3.82 1.13 4.89
CA VAL A 74 2.45 0.63 5.08
C VAL A 74 1.93 -0.01 3.80
N ASN A 75 1.29 -1.18 3.91
CA ASN A 75 0.53 -1.78 2.82
C ASN A 75 -0.68 -0.91 2.46
N SER A 76 -0.61 -0.21 1.32
CA SER A 76 -1.63 0.78 0.94
C SER A 76 -2.78 0.21 0.12
N GLY A 77 -2.69 -1.06 -0.30
CA GLY A 77 -3.76 -1.78 -1.00
C GLY A 77 -3.56 -2.03 -2.50
N PRO A 78 -3.04 -1.08 -3.32
CA PRO A 78 -2.74 -1.36 -4.72
C PRO A 78 -1.69 -2.45 -4.89
N MET A 79 -2.03 -3.45 -5.69
CA MET A 79 -1.17 -4.61 -5.96
C MET A 79 -1.34 -5.08 -7.40
N ILE A 80 -0.23 -5.44 -8.05
CA ILE A 80 -0.22 -6.06 -9.37
C ILE A 80 0.39 -7.45 -9.24
N PHE A 81 -0.19 -8.42 -9.95
CA PHE A 81 0.21 -9.82 -9.89
C PHE A 81 0.29 -10.44 -11.28
N SER A 82 1.21 -11.37 -11.42
CA SER A 82 1.16 -12.39 -12.48
C SER A 82 0.17 -13.49 -12.10
N GLU A 83 -0.26 -14.27 -13.09
CA GLU A 83 -1.19 -15.40 -12.87
C GLU A 83 -0.67 -16.46 -11.89
N LYS A 84 0.64 -16.48 -11.62
CA LYS A 84 1.25 -17.39 -10.64
C LYS A 84 0.64 -17.21 -9.24
N VAL A 85 0.10 -16.02 -8.92
CA VAL A 85 -0.56 -15.74 -7.64
C VAL A 85 -1.69 -16.72 -7.32
N PHE A 86 -2.43 -17.21 -8.32
CA PHE A 86 -3.53 -18.16 -8.09
C PHE A 86 -3.06 -19.48 -7.48
N SER A 87 -1.82 -19.89 -7.77
CA SER A 87 -1.25 -21.10 -7.16
C SER A 87 -0.94 -20.92 -5.67
N TYR A 88 -0.61 -19.69 -5.24
CA TYR A 88 -0.37 -19.33 -3.85
C TYR A 88 -1.67 -19.09 -3.09
N ILE A 89 -2.67 -18.44 -3.71
CA ILE A 89 -4.01 -18.25 -3.12
C ILE A 89 -4.63 -19.59 -2.71
N ARG A 90 -4.50 -20.63 -3.54
CA ARG A 90 -5.03 -21.98 -3.24
C ARG A 90 -4.34 -22.67 -2.06
N ARG A 91 -3.19 -22.17 -1.60
CA ARG A 91 -2.43 -22.72 -0.46
C ARG A 91 -2.69 -21.95 0.83
N VAL A 92 -3.41 -20.83 0.77
CA VAL A 92 -3.74 -20.04 1.96
C VAL A 92 -4.73 -20.82 2.81
N GLU A 93 -4.42 -20.95 4.09
CA GLU A 93 -5.35 -21.50 5.08
C GLU A 93 -6.21 -20.37 5.64
N PRO A 94 -7.47 -20.64 6.03
CA PRO A 94 -8.32 -19.63 6.65
C PRO A 94 -7.74 -19.20 8.00
N SER A 95 -7.93 -17.93 8.35
CA SER A 95 -7.63 -17.40 9.68
C SER A 95 -8.52 -18.04 10.75
N SER A 96 -8.28 -17.69 12.02
CA SER A 96 -9.17 -18.05 13.13
C SER A 96 -10.61 -17.55 12.96
N SER A 97 -10.83 -16.48 12.16
CA SER A 97 -12.16 -15.97 11.79
C SER A 97 -12.76 -16.66 10.55
N GLY A 98 -12.05 -17.59 9.92
CA GLY A 98 -12.48 -18.25 8.68
C GLY A 98 -12.20 -17.45 7.40
N GLU A 99 -11.49 -16.33 7.51
CA GLU A 99 -11.18 -15.44 6.38
C GLU A 99 -9.86 -15.83 5.70
N TYR A 100 -9.84 -15.74 4.37
CA TYR A 100 -8.62 -15.96 3.59
C TYR A 100 -7.96 -14.61 3.31
N TRP A 101 -6.73 -14.44 3.76
CA TRP A 101 -6.00 -13.19 3.61
C TRP A 101 -5.11 -13.22 2.38
N ILE A 102 -5.26 -12.23 1.49
CA ILE A 102 -4.39 -12.10 0.32
C ILE A 102 -2.93 -11.86 0.71
N THR A 103 -2.69 -11.24 1.87
CA THR A 103 -1.34 -11.00 2.40
C THR A 103 -0.61 -12.32 2.70
N ASP A 104 -1.31 -13.37 3.11
CA ASP A 104 -0.71 -14.70 3.29
C ASP A 104 -0.28 -15.32 1.96
N ALA A 105 -1.08 -15.17 0.90
CA ALA A 105 -0.68 -15.61 -0.44
C ALA A 105 0.58 -14.88 -0.90
N ILE A 106 0.68 -13.56 -0.62
CA ILE A 106 1.84 -12.75 -0.97
C ILE A 106 3.08 -13.18 -0.18
N ARG A 107 2.94 -13.48 1.11
CA ARG A 107 4.05 -13.99 1.95
C ARG A 107 4.58 -15.32 1.42
N LEU A 108 3.69 -16.23 1.05
CA LEU A 108 4.08 -17.49 0.40
C LEU A 108 4.80 -17.23 -0.94
N MET A 109 4.26 -16.33 -1.75
CA MET A 109 4.82 -15.97 -3.04
C MET A 109 6.20 -15.31 -2.91
N ALA A 110 6.41 -14.42 -1.92
CA ALA A 110 7.67 -13.70 -1.69
C ALA A 110 8.85 -14.62 -1.35
N ARG A 111 8.58 -15.81 -0.80
CA ARG A 111 9.60 -16.84 -0.50
C ARG A 111 10.15 -17.51 -1.75
N GLU A 112 9.35 -17.63 -2.80
CA GLU A 112 9.67 -18.42 -4.01
C GLU A 112 9.83 -17.57 -5.28
N ARG A 113 9.28 -16.36 -5.29
CA ARG A 113 9.10 -15.53 -6.50
C ARG A 113 9.62 -14.12 -6.31
N ARG A 114 9.69 -13.35 -7.40
CA ARG A 114 10.12 -11.95 -7.34
C ARG A 114 8.91 -11.09 -6.98
N VAL A 115 8.80 -10.74 -5.70
CA VAL A 115 7.80 -9.79 -5.19
C VAL A 115 8.53 -8.51 -4.77
N THR A 116 8.10 -7.35 -5.25
CA THR A 116 8.73 -6.07 -4.89
C THR A 116 7.73 -5.03 -4.40
N ALA A 117 8.27 -3.96 -3.83
CA ALA A 117 7.53 -2.82 -3.34
C ALA A 117 7.74 -1.59 -4.24
N TYR A 118 6.63 -0.92 -4.54
CA TYR A 118 6.57 0.41 -5.11
C TYR A 118 6.29 1.42 -4.01
N PHE A 119 7.29 2.22 -3.65
CA PHE A 119 7.11 3.29 -2.67
C PHE A 119 6.35 4.45 -3.30
N ILE A 120 5.14 4.69 -2.82
CA ILE A 120 4.30 5.78 -3.29
C ILE A 120 4.99 7.11 -2.95
N PRO A 121 5.10 8.05 -3.91
CA PRO A 121 5.68 9.36 -3.67
C PRO A 121 4.94 10.12 -2.57
N GLY A 122 5.67 10.84 -1.71
CA GLY A 122 5.08 11.65 -0.64
C GLY A 122 4.20 12.82 -1.11
N SER A 123 4.21 13.13 -2.41
CA SER A 123 3.27 14.07 -3.04
C SER A 123 1.87 13.50 -3.25
N VAL A 124 1.68 12.18 -3.07
CA VAL A 124 0.37 11.54 -3.10
C VAL A 124 -0.16 11.52 -1.68
N PHE A 125 -1.38 12.01 -1.48
CA PHE A 125 -2.16 11.80 -0.28
C PHE A 125 -2.88 10.46 -0.36
N TRP A 126 -2.76 9.64 0.68
CA TRP A 126 -3.50 8.38 0.82
C TRP A 126 -4.20 8.26 2.17
N ARG A 127 -5.42 7.75 2.16
CA ARG A 127 -6.15 7.30 3.35
C ARG A 127 -7.01 6.08 3.04
N ASP A 128 -7.03 5.14 3.98
CA ASP A 128 -8.06 4.12 4.08
C ASP A 128 -9.34 4.74 4.67
N ILE A 129 -10.31 5.03 3.80
CA ILE A 129 -11.56 5.72 4.16
C ILE A 129 -12.64 4.76 4.68
N GLY A 130 -12.31 3.50 4.99
CA GLY A 130 -13.18 2.61 5.75
C GLY A 130 -13.45 3.10 7.17
N ARG A 131 -12.60 3.99 7.68
CA ARG A 131 -12.69 4.57 9.04
C ARG A 131 -13.19 6.01 9.00
N MET A 132 -14.04 6.36 9.97
CA MET A 132 -14.64 7.71 10.05
C MET A 132 -13.59 8.82 10.16
N SER A 133 -12.55 8.66 10.99
CA SER A 133 -11.48 9.65 11.14
C SER A 133 -10.73 9.89 9.83
N ALA A 134 -10.31 8.81 9.17
CA ALA A 134 -9.59 8.87 7.90
C ALA A 134 -10.45 9.43 6.76
N ARG A 135 -11.76 9.12 6.75
CA ARG A 135 -12.72 9.73 5.83
C ARG A 135 -12.81 11.25 6.03
N LEU A 136 -12.94 11.73 7.26
CA LEU A 136 -12.98 13.16 7.56
C LEU A 136 -11.67 13.87 7.18
N GLU A 137 -10.52 13.20 7.31
CA GLU A 137 -9.24 13.71 6.82
C GLU A 137 -9.22 13.86 5.30
N ALA A 138 -9.71 12.86 4.57
CA ALA A 138 -9.77 12.91 3.11
C ALA A 138 -10.73 14.01 2.61
N GLU A 139 -11.89 14.17 3.27
CA GLU A 139 -12.85 15.24 2.96
C GLU A 139 -12.22 16.63 3.19
N ARG A 140 -11.54 16.85 4.33
CA ARG A 140 -10.82 18.11 4.60
C ARG A 140 -9.75 18.40 3.55
N PHE A 141 -8.95 17.39 3.19
CA PHE A 141 -7.91 17.52 2.19
C PHE A 141 -8.47 18.00 0.82
N ILE A 142 -9.58 17.40 0.36
CA ILE A 142 -10.22 17.82 -0.89
C ILE A 142 -10.74 19.25 -0.81
N LEU A 143 -11.43 19.61 0.29
CA LEU A 143 -11.97 20.96 0.47
C LEU A 143 -10.87 22.03 0.49
N GLU A 144 -9.74 21.77 1.14
CA GLU A 144 -8.58 22.67 1.13
C GLU A 144 -8.01 22.86 -0.29
N LYS A 145 -7.98 21.77 -1.06
CA LYS A 145 -7.47 21.78 -2.43
C LYS A 145 -8.40 22.53 -3.39
N GLU A 146 -9.71 22.32 -3.29
CA GLU A 146 -10.72 23.05 -4.08
C GLU A 146 -10.83 24.53 -3.66
N GLY A 147 -10.71 24.81 -2.36
CA GLY A 147 -10.71 26.17 -1.81
C GLY A 147 -9.49 26.97 -2.26
N GLY A 148 -8.32 26.34 -2.34
CA GLY A 148 -7.09 26.94 -2.87
C GLY A 148 -7.09 27.14 -4.38
N GLU A 149 -7.85 26.34 -5.14
CA GLU A 149 -8.07 26.56 -6.58
C GLU A 149 -9.02 27.75 -6.85
N ASN A 150 -10.04 27.95 -6.01
CA ASN A 150 -11.00 29.04 -6.16
C ASN A 150 -10.49 30.42 -5.71
N SER A 151 -9.45 30.50 -4.88
CA SER A 151 -8.83 31.78 -4.48
C SER A 151 -7.94 32.36 -5.58
N ASN A 152 -7.29 31.52 -6.41
CA ASN A 152 -6.43 31.97 -7.52
C ASN A 152 -7.19 32.52 -8.74
N VAL A 153 -8.50 32.32 -8.84
CA VAL A 153 -9.33 32.82 -9.95
C VAL A 153 -9.92 34.21 -9.65
N ARG A 154 -9.88 34.68 -8.39
CA ARG A 154 -10.49 35.95 -7.99
C ARG A 154 -9.54 37.14 -8.00
N ASP A 155 -8.25 36.91 -8.20
CA ASP A 155 -7.20 37.96 -8.21
C ASP A 155 -6.60 38.23 -9.61
N SER A 156 -7.26 37.81 -10.69
CA SER A 156 -6.84 38.03 -12.09
C SER A 156 -7.83 38.86 -12.90
#